data_AF-A0A8H7G888-F1
#
_entry.id   AF-A0A8H7G888-F1
#
_cell.length_a   1.000
_cell.length_b   1.000
_cell.length_c   1.000
_cell.angle_alpha   90.00
_cell.angle_beta   90.00
_cell.angle_gamma   90.00
#
_symmetry.space_group_name_H-M   'P 1'
#
loop_
_entity.id
_entity.type
_entity.pdbx_description
1 polymer ?
#
loop_
_entity_poly.entity_id
_entity_poly.type
_entity_poly.pdbx_seq_one_letter_code
_entity_poly.pdbx_strand_id
1 'polypeptide(L)'
;MTRWLPSISRRRSLGSFAISILIALCVFTYIRSKTDKKHPINWKEDALTYLDEIVEDNISRLVPQGNKFSEHINDLQRHLTCVNNTPSKCILNHTCTTRLAPVNLDLCTQLVSKRLLLLGSTSTFKLHNRILSYASREAPNTATPHSCIGPEFCTFHHICLPSSYVPSIKSERKIKPPSPRDLLNTRSALVHYIQSSSLVPHTNKDHADYAEPIIDKESGVRVKETYWAGPARRADVILLSRPPVPAPSWTYDGSRMGNWTFIDSFPTVPGTPSNRHPFGKSGNIKLELDIVMAAAKITIEKYLPEVTHTLHALRLEIGNRSKTVIWHGSPSHSTKHCNIFTYLADTFSEDQPASDEDLWTLYYEVQRYIQDRILAALLPHWNVVFLPLDINGAYQDGDKTGTDTSVVEDEDGISRRFLENLALILHRMET
;
A
#
# COMPACT_ATOMS: atom_id res chain seq x y z
N MET A 1 59.27 -82.15 -30.86
CA MET A 1 57.80 -82.02 -31.04
C MET A 1 57.21 -81.47 -29.75
N THR A 2 56.53 -80.30 -29.82
CA THR A 2 55.39 -79.81 -28.99
C THR A 2 55.53 -79.79 -27.45
N ARG A 3 55.11 -78.78 -26.65
CA ARG A 3 54.22 -77.61 -26.80
C ARG A 3 54.32 -76.73 -25.51
N TRP A 4 54.31 -75.40 -25.68
CA TRP A 4 53.48 -74.35 -25.03
C TRP A 4 53.51 -74.07 -23.51
N LEU A 5 53.83 -72.80 -23.18
CA LEU A 5 53.23 -71.94 -22.13
C LEU A 5 53.22 -70.46 -22.62
N PRO A 6 52.38 -69.56 -22.06
CA PRO A 6 51.63 -68.54 -22.80
C PRO A 6 52.25 -67.13 -22.82
N SER A 7 51.82 -66.35 -23.82
CA SER A 7 52.16 -64.94 -24.00
C SER A 7 51.24 -64.01 -23.20
N ILE A 8 51.87 -63.07 -22.48
CA ILE A 8 51.29 -61.84 -21.97
C ILE A 8 51.58 -60.75 -23.01
N SER A 9 50.55 -60.06 -23.51
CA SER A 9 50.58 -58.65 -23.91
C SER A 9 49.29 -58.23 -24.63
N ARG A 10 48.36 -57.62 -23.88
CA ARG A 10 47.37 -56.68 -24.43
C ARG A 10 47.09 -55.59 -23.40
N ARG A 11 47.82 -54.49 -23.49
CA ARG A 11 47.40 -53.17 -22.99
C ARG A 11 47.52 -52.19 -24.14
N ARG A 12 46.39 -51.84 -24.74
CA ARG A 12 46.12 -50.58 -25.44
C ARG A 12 44.63 -50.55 -25.79
N SER A 13 44.04 -49.36 -25.74
CA SER A 13 42.63 -49.04 -26.01
C SER A 13 41.65 -48.97 -24.82
N LEU A 14 42.07 -48.42 -23.67
CA LEU A 14 41.12 -47.84 -22.68
C LEU A 14 41.25 -46.31 -22.56
N GLY A 15 42.37 -45.72 -22.99
CA GLY A 15 42.59 -44.27 -22.92
C GLY A 15 41.80 -43.46 -23.94
N SER A 16 41.57 -43.98 -25.15
CA SER A 16 40.88 -43.22 -26.21
C SER A 16 39.39 -43.04 -25.92
N PHE A 17 38.74 -44.01 -25.26
CA PHE A 17 37.30 -43.95 -24.99
C PHE A 17 36.98 -42.98 -23.83
N ALA A 18 37.84 -42.97 -22.80
CA ALA A 18 37.69 -42.04 -21.67
C ALA A 18 37.88 -40.57 -22.09
N ILE A 19 38.83 -40.29 -23.00
CA ILE A 19 39.07 -38.93 -23.51
C ILE A 19 37.90 -38.45 -24.38
N SER A 20 37.33 -39.31 -25.23
CA SER A 20 36.16 -38.96 -26.03
C SER A 20 34.92 -38.69 -25.18
N ILE A 21 34.71 -39.44 -24.08
CA ILE A 21 33.62 -39.18 -23.13
C ILE A 21 33.82 -37.86 -22.40
N LEU A 22 35.04 -37.55 -21.96
CA LEU A 22 35.36 -36.27 -21.31
C LEU A 22 35.15 -35.08 -22.24
N ILE A 23 35.56 -35.17 -23.50
CA ILE A 23 35.34 -34.11 -24.49
C ILE A 23 33.84 -33.96 -24.78
N ALA A 24 33.11 -35.07 -24.92
CA ALA A 24 31.65 -35.03 -25.12
C ALA A 24 30.92 -34.42 -23.92
N LEU A 25 31.35 -34.73 -22.69
CA LEU A 25 30.80 -34.12 -21.47
C LEU A 25 31.14 -32.65 -21.37
N CYS A 26 32.38 -32.24 -21.66
CA CYS A 26 32.77 -30.83 -21.68
C CYS A 26 32.01 -30.02 -22.74
N VAL A 27 31.82 -30.58 -23.94
CA VAL A 27 31.02 -29.96 -25.00
C VAL A 27 29.55 -29.94 -24.62
N PHE A 28 29.01 -30.99 -23.99
CA PHE A 28 27.63 -31.03 -23.51
C PHE A 28 27.39 -30.02 -22.38
N THR A 29 28.32 -29.88 -21.43
CA THR A 29 28.23 -28.86 -20.36
C THR A 29 28.41 -27.45 -20.91
N TYR A 30 29.28 -27.26 -21.91
CA TYR A 30 29.47 -25.96 -22.57
C TYR A 30 28.26 -25.57 -23.43
N ILE A 31 27.68 -26.51 -24.17
CA ILE A 31 26.43 -26.31 -24.92
C ILE A 31 25.30 -26.06 -23.93
N ARG A 32 25.15 -26.85 -22.86
CA ARG A 32 24.14 -26.64 -21.82
C ARG A 32 24.28 -25.26 -21.16
N SER A 33 25.50 -24.83 -20.83
CA SER A 33 25.79 -23.47 -20.33
C SER A 33 25.48 -22.36 -21.33
N LYS A 34 25.62 -22.61 -22.64
CA LYS A 34 25.23 -21.67 -23.69
C LYS A 34 23.74 -21.71 -24.05
N THR A 35 23.07 -22.84 -23.85
CA THR A 35 21.63 -23.02 -24.10
C THR A 35 20.77 -22.68 -22.89
N ASP A 36 21.33 -22.65 -21.68
CA ASP A 36 20.77 -21.97 -20.48
C ASP A 36 20.85 -20.44 -20.59
N LYS A 37 21.12 -19.91 -21.80
CA LYS A 37 20.72 -18.55 -22.20
C LYS A 37 19.26 -18.45 -22.62
N LYS A 38 18.49 -19.55 -22.56
CA LYS A 38 17.05 -19.57 -22.83
C LYS A 38 16.29 -19.69 -21.53
N HIS A 39 15.52 -18.65 -21.25
CA HIS A 39 14.91 -18.29 -19.97
C HIS A 39 15.94 -17.68 -19.03
N PRO A 40 16.21 -16.34 -19.12
CA PRO A 40 16.38 -15.62 -17.87
C PRO A 40 15.25 -16.12 -16.97
N ILE A 41 15.59 -16.80 -15.87
CA ILE A 41 14.60 -17.13 -14.84
C ILE A 41 13.81 -15.84 -14.67
N ASN A 42 12.52 -15.87 -14.99
CA ASN A 42 11.71 -14.67 -14.96
C ASN A 42 11.40 -14.42 -13.49
N TRP A 43 12.44 -14.11 -12.73
CA TRP A 43 12.41 -13.91 -11.30
C TRP A 43 11.43 -12.78 -10.94
N LYS A 44 11.07 -11.93 -11.91
CA LYS A 44 9.95 -10.98 -11.83
C LYS A 44 8.64 -11.75 -11.69
N GLU A 45 8.29 -12.62 -12.64
CA GLU A 45 7.11 -13.49 -12.53
C GLU A 45 7.15 -14.35 -11.27
N ASP A 46 8.31 -14.88 -10.88
CA ASP A 46 8.44 -15.69 -9.66
C ASP A 46 8.23 -14.85 -8.38
N ALA A 47 8.83 -13.65 -8.28
CA ALA A 47 8.66 -12.77 -7.13
C ALA A 47 7.22 -12.27 -6.99
N LEU A 48 6.56 -11.99 -8.11
CA LEU A 48 5.17 -11.58 -8.16
C LEU A 48 4.22 -12.72 -7.80
N THR A 49 4.45 -13.90 -8.37
CA THR A 49 3.72 -15.12 -8.01
C THR A 49 3.88 -15.39 -6.52
N TYR A 50 5.10 -15.24 -6.00
CA TYR A 50 5.38 -15.39 -4.57
C TYR A 50 4.66 -14.34 -3.70
N LEU A 51 4.63 -13.07 -4.12
CA LEU A 51 3.88 -12.03 -3.41
C LEU A 51 2.38 -12.32 -3.40
N ASP A 52 1.81 -12.73 -4.53
CA ASP A 52 0.39 -13.11 -4.61
C ASP A 52 0.11 -14.38 -3.79
N GLU A 53 0.99 -15.39 -3.81
CA GLU A 53 0.90 -16.58 -2.95
C GLU A 53 0.92 -16.22 -1.46
N ILE A 54 1.81 -15.31 -1.06
CA ILE A 54 1.85 -14.77 0.30
C ILE A 54 0.53 -14.08 0.65
N VAL A 55 0.03 -13.21 -0.24
CA VAL A 55 -1.21 -12.46 -0.01
C VAL A 55 -2.37 -13.44 0.16
N GLU A 56 -2.50 -14.42 -0.73
CA GLU A 56 -3.58 -15.41 -0.70
C GLU A 56 -3.52 -16.34 0.52
N ASP A 57 -2.33 -16.84 0.89
CA ASP A 57 -2.15 -17.66 2.10
C ASP A 57 -2.53 -16.86 3.37
N ASN A 58 -2.13 -15.58 3.45
CA ASN A 58 -2.45 -14.74 4.59
C ASN A 58 -3.94 -14.36 4.63
N ILE A 59 -4.57 -14.04 3.50
CA ILE A 59 -6.02 -13.81 3.43
C ILE A 59 -6.77 -15.07 3.90
N SER A 60 -6.35 -16.24 3.43
CA SER A 60 -6.96 -17.53 3.80
C SER A 60 -6.85 -17.84 5.29
N ARG A 61 -5.78 -17.40 5.96
CA ARG A 61 -5.58 -17.58 7.41
C ARG A 61 -6.32 -16.57 8.26
N LEU A 62 -6.36 -15.31 7.82
CA LEU A 62 -6.91 -14.19 8.60
C LEU A 62 -8.43 -14.12 8.53
N VAL A 63 -9.03 -14.65 7.46
CA VAL A 63 -10.48 -14.60 7.28
C VAL A 63 -11.15 -15.89 7.79
N PRO A 64 -12.12 -15.81 8.72
CA PRO A 64 -12.85 -16.98 9.19
C PRO A 64 -13.58 -17.70 8.04
N GLN A 65 -13.41 -19.03 7.93
CA GLN A 65 -14.11 -19.87 6.94
C GLN A 65 -15.62 -19.94 7.24
N GLY A 66 -16.39 -18.93 6.82
CA GLY A 66 -17.86 -18.91 6.90
C GLY A 66 -18.52 -18.96 5.52
N ASN A 67 -19.63 -19.66 5.38
CA ASN A 67 -20.22 -20.08 4.08
C ASN A 67 -20.64 -18.94 3.11
N LYS A 68 -20.70 -17.67 3.54
CA LYS A 68 -20.92 -16.51 2.63
C LYS A 68 -19.63 -15.99 1.97
N PHE A 69 -18.48 -16.53 2.38
CA PHE A 69 -17.14 -16.12 1.94
C PHE A 69 -16.74 -16.69 0.59
N SER A 70 -17.28 -17.86 0.22
CA SER A 70 -16.97 -18.51 -1.05
C SER A 70 -17.26 -17.63 -2.25
N GLU A 71 -18.30 -16.78 -2.24
CA GLU A 71 -18.61 -15.95 -3.41
C GLU A 71 -17.62 -14.79 -3.62
N HIS A 72 -17.18 -14.12 -2.54
CA HIS A 72 -16.20 -13.03 -2.63
C HIS A 72 -14.76 -13.53 -2.84
N ILE A 73 -14.38 -14.65 -2.23
CA ILE A 73 -13.11 -15.33 -2.55
C ILE A 73 -13.14 -15.87 -3.96
N ASN A 74 -14.26 -16.43 -4.44
CA ASN A 74 -14.36 -16.86 -5.83
C ASN A 74 -14.34 -15.67 -6.81
N ASP A 75 -14.74 -14.47 -6.41
CA ASP A 75 -14.55 -13.24 -7.19
C ASP A 75 -13.08 -12.79 -7.16
N LEU A 76 -12.41 -12.83 -6.01
CA LEU A 76 -10.98 -12.50 -5.86
C LEU A 76 -10.09 -13.53 -6.58
N GLN A 77 -10.37 -14.83 -6.44
CA GLN A 77 -9.72 -15.91 -7.17
C GLN A 77 -10.07 -15.87 -8.66
N ARG A 78 -11.30 -15.54 -9.08
CA ARG A 78 -11.58 -15.28 -10.51
C ARG A 78 -10.77 -14.10 -11.02
N HIS A 79 -10.57 -13.07 -10.20
CA HIS A 79 -9.76 -11.90 -10.52
C HIS A 79 -8.26 -12.26 -10.65
N LEU A 80 -7.71 -13.05 -9.72
CA LEU A 80 -6.31 -13.53 -9.76
C LEU A 80 -6.07 -14.56 -10.88
N THR A 81 -7.04 -15.44 -11.12
CA THR A 81 -6.99 -16.43 -12.22
C THR A 81 -7.09 -15.74 -13.58
N CYS A 82 -7.77 -14.59 -13.67
CA CYS A 82 -7.77 -13.73 -14.85
C CYS A 82 -6.37 -13.16 -15.11
N VAL A 83 -5.74 -12.58 -14.08
CA VAL A 83 -4.39 -11.99 -14.13
C VAL A 83 -3.35 -13.00 -14.61
N ASN A 84 -3.39 -14.24 -14.10
CA ASN A 84 -2.38 -15.26 -14.42
C ASN A 84 -2.53 -15.93 -15.79
N ASN A 85 -3.75 -16.09 -16.32
CA ASN A 85 -3.95 -16.89 -17.53
C ASN A 85 -3.92 -16.09 -18.84
N THR A 86 -4.22 -14.79 -18.81
CA THR A 86 -4.14 -13.93 -20.00
C THR A 86 -3.93 -12.46 -19.60
N PRO A 87 -2.67 -12.03 -19.34
CA PRO A 87 -2.37 -10.64 -18.95
C PRO A 87 -2.96 -9.64 -19.94
N SER A 88 -2.85 -9.90 -21.25
CA SER A 88 -3.33 -9.01 -22.32
C SER A 88 -4.86 -8.91 -22.45
N LYS A 89 -5.64 -9.83 -21.88
CA LYS A 89 -7.13 -9.76 -21.90
C LYS A 89 -7.72 -9.20 -20.61
N CYS A 90 -7.05 -9.36 -19.46
CA CYS A 90 -7.54 -8.82 -18.19
C CYS A 90 -7.09 -7.36 -17.95
N ILE A 91 -6.04 -6.90 -18.66
CA ILE A 91 -5.67 -5.48 -18.74
C ILE A 91 -6.80 -4.60 -19.32
N LEU A 92 -7.75 -5.18 -20.08
CA LEU A 92 -8.82 -4.42 -20.73
C LEU A 92 -10.07 -4.16 -19.88
N ASN A 93 -10.23 -4.78 -18.70
CA ASN A 93 -11.42 -4.55 -17.84
C ASN A 93 -11.12 -4.17 -16.38
N HIS A 94 -9.87 -4.25 -15.94
CA HIS A 94 -9.42 -3.54 -14.75
C HIS A 94 -8.39 -2.48 -15.16
N THR A 95 -8.86 -1.50 -15.93
CA THR A 95 -8.37 -0.14 -15.72
C THR A 95 -8.47 0.13 -14.22
N CYS A 96 -7.48 0.83 -13.65
CA CYS A 96 -7.47 1.32 -12.27
C CYS A 96 -8.60 2.34 -11.97
N THR A 97 -9.68 2.27 -12.75
CA THR A 97 -10.88 3.06 -12.78
C THR A 97 -11.98 2.18 -13.37
N THR A 98 -12.66 1.37 -12.56
CA THR A 98 -14.12 1.33 -12.73
C THR A 98 -14.56 2.75 -12.44
N ARG A 99 -14.67 3.59 -13.48
CA ARG A 99 -15.39 4.85 -13.39
C ARG A 99 -16.77 4.47 -12.88
N LEU A 100 -16.99 4.65 -11.59
CA LEU A 100 -18.32 4.82 -11.06
C LEU A 100 -18.90 5.94 -11.92
N ALA A 101 -20.01 5.65 -12.61
CA ALA A 101 -20.66 6.65 -13.46
C ALA A 101 -20.73 7.95 -12.67
N PRO A 102 -20.40 9.11 -13.26
CA PRO A 102 -20.29 10.37 -12.53
C PRO A 102 -21.64 10.68 -11.91
N VAL A 103 -21.81 10.28 -10.65
CA VAL A 103 -22.92 10.73 -9.83
C VAL A 103 -22.43 12.04 -9.28
N ASN A 104 -23.07 13.15 -9.66
CA ASN A 104 -22.82 14.47 -9.07
C ASN A 104 -23.32 14.45 -7.62
N LEU A 105 -22.61 13.73 -6.75
CA LEU A 105 -22.84 13.71 -5.32
C LEU A 105 -22.01 14.82 -4.70
N ASP A 106 -22.71 15.80 -4.17
CA ASP A 106 -22.12 16.82 -3.33
C ASP A 106 -21.75 16.23 -1.96
N LEU A 107 -20.47 16.29 -1.61
CA LEU A 107 -19.96 15.81 -0.32
C LEU A 107 -20.64 16.53 0.84
N CYS A 108 -20.96 17.82 0.69
CA CYS A 108 -21.60 18.58 1.76
C CYS A 108 -23.00 18.06 2.06
N THR A 109 -23.79 17.72 1.05
CA THR A 109 -25.08 17.05 1.20
C THR A 109 -24.95 15.74 1.99
N GLN A 110 -23.92 14.94 1.73
CA GLN A 110 -23.69 13.67 2.43
C GLN A 110 -23.15 13.82 3.86
N LEU A 111 -22.61 14.99 4.21
CA LEU A 111 -22.05 15.28 5.53
C LEU A 111 -22.97 16.12 6.41
N VAL A 112 -24.16 16.51 5.95
CA VAL A 112 -25.10 17.33 6.73
C VAL A 112 -25.35 16.72 8.11
N SER A 113 -25.13 17.53 9.16
CA SER A 113 -25.27 17.17 10.57
C SER A 113 -24.25 16.15 11.10
N LYS A 114 -23.22 15.80 10.32
CA LYS A 114 -22.25 14.77 10.68
C LYS A 114 -20.93 15.36 11.19
N ARG A 115 -20.22 14.52 11.94
CA ARG A 115 -18.86 14.74 12.40
C ARG A 115 -17.94 13.73 11.71
N LEU A 116 -17.10 14.24 10.82
CA LEU A 116 -16.06 13.49 10.14
C LEU A 116 -14.75 13.58 10.94
N LEU A 117 -14.28 12.44 11.44
CA LEU A 117 -12.96 12.30 12.04
C LEU A 117 -11.99 11.70 11.01
N LEU A 118 -10.92 12.41 10.70
CA LEU A 118 -9.78 11.89 9.96
C LEU A 118 -8.69 11.46 10.95
N LEU A 119 -8.26 10.20 10.85
CA LEU A 119 -7.30 9.62 11.79
C LEU A 119 -6.17 8.92 11.02
N GLY A 120 -4.93 9.40 11.18
CA GLY A 120 -3.80 8.77 10.52
C GLY A 120 -2.58 9.66 10.44
N SER A 121 -1.71 9.37 9.47
CA SER A 121 -0.43 10.06 9.30
C SER A 121 -0.58 11.40 8.53
N THR A 122 0.56 12.01 8.21
CA THR A 122 0.63 13.22 7.36
C THR A 122 -0.08 13.03 6.01
N SER A 123 -0.16 11.82 5.45
CA SER A 123 -0.94 11.56 4.22
C SER A 123 -2.44 11.82 4.45
N THR A 124 -3.00 11.37 5.56
CA THR A 124 -4.37 11.68 5.98
C THR A 124 -4.57 13.18 6.24
N PHE A 125 -3.56 13.88 6.77
CA PHE A 125 -3.61 15.34 6.92
C PHE A 125 -3.69 16.07 5.56
N LYS A 126 -3.02 15.55 4.52
CA LYS A 126 -3.16 16.10 3.17
C LYS A 126 -4.60 15.96 2.65
N LEU A 127 -5.26 14.82 2.89
CA LEU A 127 -6.68 14.64 2.56
C LEU A 127 -7.59 15.58 3.35
N HIS A 128 -7.30 15.78 4.64
CA HIS A 128 -7.99 16.76 5.47
C HIS A 128 -7.96 18.15 4.82
N ASN A 129 -6.78 18.63 4.42
CA ASN A 129 -6.67 19.93 3.77
C ASN A 129 -7.40 19.99 2.42
N ARG A 130 -7.43 18.89 1.65
CA ARG A 130 -8.21 18.80 0.41
C ARG A 130 -9.72 18.94 0.67
N ILE A 131 -10.23 18.35 1.74
CA ILE A 131 -11.64 18.51 2.16
C ILE A 131 -11.92 19.97 2.55
N LEU A 132 -11.02 20.61 3.29
CA LEU A 132 -11.18 22.02 3.68
C LEU A 132 -11.13 22.97 2.48
N SER A 133 -10.22 22.73 1.53
CA SER A 133 -10.14 23.47 0.28
C SER A 133 -11.41 23.32 -0.55
N TYR A 134 -11.95 22.10 -0.66
CA TYR A 134 -13.24 21.85 -1.30
C TYR A 134 -14.37 22.63 -0.62
N ALA A 135 -14.51 22.51 0.70
CA ALA A 135 -15.54 23.24 1.45
C ALA A 135 -15.44 24.76 1.28
N SER A 136 -14.22 25.30 1.19
CA SER A 136 -14.00 26.74 0.97
C SER A 136 -14.46 27.19 -0.42
N ARG A 137 -14.30 26.33 -1.45
CA ARG A 137 -14.77 26.61 -2.82
C ARG A 137 -16.29 26.54 -2.94
N GLU A 138 -16.93 25.62 -2.24
CA GLU A 138 -18.40 25.49 -2.23
C GLU A 138 -19.09 26.62 -1.43
N ALA A 139 -18.36 27.31 -0.54
CA ALA A 139 -18.87 28.40 0.28
C ALA A 139 -18.06 29.71 0.12
N PRO A 140 -17.98 30.31 -1.08
CA PRO A 140 -17.07 31.42 -1.39
C PRO A 140 -17.36 32.71 -0.62
N ASN A 141 -18.56 32.84 -0.06
CA ASN A 141 -18.98 34.02 0.72
C ASN A 141 -18.59 33.93 2.19
N THR A 142 -17.96 32.85 2.64
CA THR A 142 -17.48 32.74 4.02
C THR A 142 -16.20 33.57 4.17
N ALA A 143 -16.19 34.49 5.16
CA ALA A 143 -15.16 35.52 5.31
C ALA A 143 -13.74 34.98 5.63
N THR A 144 -13.59 33.68 5.88
CA THR A 144 -12.29 33.07 6.21
C THR A 144 -12.14 31.73 5.52
N PRO A 145 -11.09 31.53 4.71
CA PRO A 145 -10.79 30.21 4.16
C PRO A 145 -10.58 29.20 5.28
N HIS A 146 -11.06 27.98 5.09
CA HIS A 146 -10.82 26.89 6.04
C HIS A 146 -9.35 26.49 5.96
N SER A 147 -8.49 27.17 6.72
CA SER A 147 -7.09 26.80 6.88
C SER A 147 -6.87 26.08 8.21
N CYS A 148 -6.02 25.06 8.19
CA CYS A 148 -5.58 24.36 9.38
C CYS A 148 -4.15 24.76 9.69
N ILE A 149 -3.87 25.07 10.96
CA ILE A 149 -2.55 25.53 11.40
C ILE A 149 -1.49 24.44 11.20
N GLY A 150 -1.88 23.17 11.35
CA GLY A 150 -0.99 22.03 11.16
C GLY A 150 -1.55 20.75 11.75
N PRO A 151 -0.90 19.60 11.48
CA PRO A 151 -1.37 18.29 11.94
C PRO A 151 -1.41 18.16 13.47
N GLU A 152 -0.52 18.86 14.17
CA GLU A 152 -0.42 18.79 15.64
C GLU A 152 -1.41 19.69 16.38
N PHE A 153 -1.99 20.67 15.68
CA PHE A 153 -2.81 21.73 16.26
C PHE A 153 -4.23 21.74 15.68
N CYS A 154 -4.62 20.70 14.94
CA CYS A 154 -5.96 20.58 14.41
C CYS A 154 -6.98 20.40 15.54
N THR A 155 -7.92 21.34 15.65
CA THR A 155 -8.98 21.30 16.66
C THR A 155 -10.28 20.77 16.08
N PHE A 156 -11.00 21.57 15.30
CA PHE A 156 -12.09 21.14 14.43
C PHE A 156 -12.36 22.26 13.43
N HIS A 157 -12.93 21.90 12.29
CA HIS A 157 -13.30 22.81 11.23
C HIS A 157 -14.79 22.66 10.95
N HIS A 158 -15.50 23.78 10.97
CA HIS A 158 -16.91 23.84 10.63
C HIS A 158 -17.02 24.04 9.12
N ILE A 159 -17.52 23.04 8.40
CA ILE A 159 -17.62 23.05 6.93
C ILE A 159 -19.07 22.98 6.47
N CYS A 160 -19.31 23.19 5.17
CA CYS A 160 -20.63 23.10 4.54
C CYS A 160 -21.66 24.05 5.16
N LEU A 161 -21.21 25.20 5.65
CA LEU A 161 -22.08 26.25 6.16
C LEU A 161 -22.83 26.91 4.99
N PRO A 162 -24.16 27.10 5.08
CA PRO A 162 -24.90 27.86 4.09
C PRO A 162 -24.39 29.30 4.00
N SER A 163 -24.35 29.87 2.80
CA SER A 163 -23.89 31.26 2.57
C SER A 163 -24.66 32.33 3.35
N SER A 164 -25.86 32.02 3.85
CA SER A 164 -26.69 32.92 4.66
C SER A 164 -26.30 32.94 6.14
N TYR A 165 -25.45 32.02 6.61
CA TYR A 165 -25.07 31.91 8.00
C TYR A 165 -23.95 32.91 8.34
N VAL A 166 -24.30 33.97 9.08
CA VAL A 166 -23.33 34.87 9.68
C VAL A 166 -23.00 34.36 11.08
N PRO A 167 -21.80 33.77 11.32
CA PRO A 167 -21.44 33.35 12.65
C PRO A 167 -21.45 34.57 13.58
N SER A 168 -22.21 34.48 14.68
CA SER A 168 -22.08 35.43 15.78
C SER A 168 -20.75 35.13 16.47
N ILE A 169 -19.66 35.70 15.97
CA ILE A 169 -18.31 35.53 16.50
C ILE A 169 -18.27 36.25 17.86
N LYS A 170 -18.73 35.57 18.91
CA LYS A 170 -18.34 35.92 20.27
C LYS A 170 -16.93 35.40 20.45
N SER A 171 -15.99 36.32 20.70
CA SER A 171 -14.58 36.02 20.93
C SER A 171 -14.41 35.29 22.28
N GLU A 172 -14.84 34.04 22.35
CA GLU A 172 -14.57 33.18 23.50
C GLU A 172 -13.22 32.50 23.33
N ARG A 173 -12.41 32.53 24.40
CA ARG A 173 -11.06 31.95 24.44
C ARG A 173 -11.02 30.43 24.22
N LYS A 174 -12.18 29.76 24.34
CA LYS A 174 -12.34 28.31 24.16
C LYS A 174 -13.58 28.05 23.32
N ILE A 175 -13.38 27.71 22.05
CA ILE A 175 -14.49 27.35 21.16
C ILE A 175 -14.87 25.90 21.45
N LYS A 176 -16.08 25.69 21.98
CA LYS A 176 -16.65 24.35 22.10
C LYS A 176 -17.11 23.88 20.72
N PRO A 177 -16.91 22.60 20.35
CA PRO A 177 -17.45 22.08 19.10
C PRO A 177 -18.99 22.16 19.12
N PRO A 178 -19.63 22.56 18.01
CA PRO A 178 -21.09 22.58 17.90
C PRO A 178 -21.73 21.24 18.28
N SER A 179 -22.89 21.31 18.94
CA SER A 179 -23.67 20.11 19.26
C SER A 179 -24.27 19.49 17.98
N PRO A 180 -24.68 18.21 17.98
CA PRO A 180 -25.33 17.61 16.81
C PRO A 180 -26.58 18.38 16.37
N ARG A 181 -27.32 18.95 17.33
CA ARG A 181 -28.49 19.80 17.04
C ARG A 181 -28.09 21.10 16.34
N ASP A 182 -26.97 21.71 16.71
CA ASP A 182 -26.46 22.91 16.05
C ASP A 182 -26.05 22.61 14.62
N LEU A 183 -25.39 21.47 14.38
CA LEU A 183 -25.02 21.03 13.03
C LEU A 183 -26.25 20.78 12.15
N LEU A 184 -27.29 20.16 12.72
CA LEU A 184 -28.57 19.96 12.04
C LEU A 184 -29.27 21.28 11.70
N ASN A 185 -29.35 22.20 12.67
CA ASN A 185 -30.01 23.50 12.48
C ASN A 185 -29.29 24.35 11.42
N THR A 186 -27.96 24.26 11.36
CA THR A 186 -27.14 24.99 10.41
C THR A 186 -26.89 24.22 9.11
N ARG A 187 -27.41 22.99 8.98
CA ARG A 187 -27.15 22.08 7.85
C ARG A 187 -25.68 21.95 7.46
N SER A 188 -24.83 21.85 8.47
CA SER A 188 -23.38 21.90 8.33
C SER A 188 -22.73 20.63 8.85
N ALA A 189 -21.41 20.52 8.72
CA ALA A 189 -20.63 19.39 9.23
C ALA A 189 -19.40 19.85 10.01
N LEU A 190 -18.86 18.95 10.83
CA LEU A 190 -17.55 19.14 11.46
C LEU A 190 -16.53 18.18 10.87
N VAL A 191 -15.34 18.70 10.61
CA VAL A 191 -14.17 17.92 10.26
C VAL A 191 -13.14 18.08 11.36
N HIS A 192 -12.55 16.96 11.81
CA HIS A 192 -11.45 16.96 12.78
C HIS A 192 -10.38 16.01 12.29
N TYR A 193 -9.11 16.40 12.32
CA TYR A 193 -7.97 15.53 12.10
C TYR A 193 -7.23 15.21 13.41
N ILE A 194 -6.81 13.96 13.56
CA ILE A 194 -5.93 13.50 14.64
C ILE A 194 -4.75 12.75 14.02
N GLN A 195 -3.54 13.18 14.42
CA GLN A 195 -2.31 12.52 14.00
C GLN A 195 -2.07 11.23 14.78
N SER A 196 -1.87 10.14 14.05
CA SER A 196 -1.51 8.84 14.58
C SER A 196 -0.74 8.05 13.52
N SER A 197 0.46 7.58 13.85
CA SER A 197 1.34 6.88 12.92
C SER A 197 1.02 5.39 12.86
N SER A 198 0.69 4.76 13.98
CA SER A 198 0.42 3.33 14.09
C SER A 198 -1.01 2.98 14.50
N LEU A 199 -1.86 3.98 14.77
CA LEU A 199 -3.25 3.80 15.22
C LEU A 199 -3.36 3.06 16.57
N VAL A 200 -2.38 3.24 17.46
CA VAL A 200 -2.39 2.56 18.76
C VAL A 200 -3.67 2.88 19.55
N PRO A 201 -4.46 1.87 19.99
CA PRO A 201 -5.82 2.08 20.48
C PRO A 201 -5.95 2.01 22.01
N HIS A 202 -5.06 2.68 22.77
CA HIS A 202 -5.21 2.73 24.22
C HIS A 202 -6.47 3.49 24.65
N THR A 203 -7.17 2.94 25.64
CA THR A 203 -8.41 3.53 26.17
C THR A 203 -8.14 4.73 27.09
N ASN A 204 -6.98 4.71 27.77
CA ASN A 204 -6.50 5.77 28.64
C ASN A 204 -5.84 6.90 27.84
N LYS A 205 -6.39 8.10 27.93
CA LYS A 205 -5.83 9.31 27.29
C LYS A 205 -4.44 9.69 27.83
N ASP A 206 -4.15 9.28 29.07
CA ASP A 206 -2.91 9.59 29.79
C ASP A 206 -1.89 8.43 29.66
N HIS A 207 -2.11 7.51 28.70
CA HIS A 207 -1.16 6.45 28.39
C HIS A 207 0.16 7.06 27.88
N ALA A 208 1.29 6.45 28.25
CA ALA A 208 2.63 6.94 27.90
C ALA A 208 2.79 7.19 26.39
N ASP A 209 2.23 6.30 25.58
CA ASP A 209 2.26 6.41 24.12
C ASP A 209 1.66 7.69 23.55
N TYR A 210 0.76 8.36 24.28
CA TYR A 210 0.14 9.63 23.87
C TYR A 210 0.79 10.86 24.49
N ALA A 211 1.65 10.68 25.48
CA ALA A 211 2.27 11.79 26.20
C ALA A 211 3.47 12.35 25.43
N GLU A 212 4.28 11.48 24.82
CA GLU A 212 5.55 11.84 24.20
C GLU A 212 5.79 11.06 22.90
N PRO A 213 6.54 11.62 21.93
CA PRO A 213 6.96 10.86 20.75
C PRO A 213 7.80 9.64 21.16
N ILE A 214 7.41 8.45 20.67
CA ILE A 214 8.09 7.20 20.98
C ILE A 214 9.04 6.86 19.84
N ILE A 215 10.17 6.20 20.15
CA ILE A 215 11.01 5.57 19.13
C ILE A 215 10.55 4.11 19.01
N ASP A 216 10.02 3.75 17.85
CA ASP A 216 9.65 2.36 17.58
C ASP A 216 10.88 1.46 17.70
N LYS A 217 10.79 0.41 18.51
CA LYS A 217 11.98 -0.40 18.87
C LYS A 217 12.56 -1.17 17.70
N GLU A 218 11.74 -1.52 16.71
CA GLU A 218 12.14 -2.38 15.61
C GLU A 218 12.65 -1.59 14.41
N SER A 219 12.08 -0.41 14.15
CA SER A 219 12.51 0.48 13.07
C SER A 219 13.47 1.57 13.57
N GLY A 220 13.52 1.88 14.85
CA GLY A 220 14.26 3.05 15.34
C GLY A 220 13.72 4.38 14.80
N VAL A 221 12.52 4.40 14.22
CA VAL A 221 11.85 5.59 13.69
C VAL A 221 10.97 6.19 14.77
N ARG A 222 10.97 7.53 14.86
CA ARG A 222 10.09 8.24 15.78
C ARG A 222 8.66 8.16 15.29
N VAL A 223 7.77 7.64 16.14
CA VAL A 223 6.32 7.60 15.92
C VAL A 223 5.64 8.60 16.83
N LYS A 224 4.51 9.15 16.35
CA LYS A 224 3.70 10.09 17.12
C LYS A 224 2.27 9.60 17.17
N GLU A 225 1.79 9.40 18.39
CA GLU A 225 0.43 8.97 18.65
C GLU A 225 -0.32 10.04 19.44
N THR A 226 -1.60 10.21 19.12
CA THR A 226 -2.50 11.11 19.83
C THR A 226 -3.73 10.33 20.24
N TYR A 227 -4.25 10.55 21.45
CA TYR A 227 -5.46 9.90 21.92
C TYR A 227 -6.65 10.17 21.00
N TRP A 228 -7.10 9.13 20.27
CA TRP A 228 -8.16 9.25 19.27
C TRP A 228 -9.47 8.53 19.65
N ALA A 229 -9.46 7.62 20.63
CA ALA A 229 -10.65 6.83 21.00
C ALA A 229 -11.83 7.72 21.46
N GLY A 230 -11.56 8.74 22.29
CA GLY A 230 -12.58 9.69 22.73
C GLY A 230 -13.24 10.48 21.59
N PRO A 231 -12.46 11.13 20.72
CA PRO A 231 -12.97 11.72 19.48
C PRO A 231 -13.73 10.72 18.58
N ALA A 232 -13.21 9.52 18.36
CA ALA A 232 -13.87 8.48 17.56
C ALA A 232 -15.26 8.11 18.10
N ARG A 233 -15.42 8.00 19.43
CA ARG A 233 -16.73 7.77 20.08
C ARG A 233 -17.76 8.87 19.79
N ARG A 234 -17.34 10.08 19.40
CA ARG A 234 -18.22 11.22 19.08
C ARG A 234 -18.39 11.50 17.58
N ALA A 235 -17.60 10.86 16.73
CA ALA A 235 -17.68 10.98 15.28
C ALA A 235 -18.86 10.18 14.71
N ASP A 236 -19.42 10.62 13.60
CA ASP A 236 -20.44 9.88 12.85
C ASP A 236 -19.78 9.09 11.70
N VAL A 237 -18.75 9.70 11.11
CA VAL A 237 -17.90 9.11 10.08
C VAL A 237 -16.46 9.13 10.58
N ILE A 238 -15.77 8.00 10.50
CA ILE A 238 -14.34 7.88 10.79
C ILE A 238 -13.66 7.47 9.50
N LEU A 239 -12.80 8.34 8.99
CA LEU A 239 -11.93 8.09 7.87
C LEU A 239 -10.51 7.88 8.41
N LEU A 240 -10.00 6.65 8.36
CA LEU A 240 -8.68 6.35 8.91
C LEU A 240 -7.73 5.71 7.89
N SER A 241 -6.44 5.82 8.14
CA SER A 241 -5.43 5.00 7.47
C SER A 241 -4.24 4.77 8.37
N ARG A 242 -3.49 3.72 8.06
CA ARG A 242 -2.16 3.50 8.60
C ARG A 242 -1.17 3.36 7.45
N PRO A 243 -0.13 4.20 7.40
CA PRO A 243 0.89 4.10 6.35
C PRO A 243 1.72 2.82 6.52
N PRO A 244 2.45 2.40 5.47
CA PRO A 244 3.47 1.37 5.58
C PRO A 244 4.45 1.60 6.73
N VAL A 245 4.97 0.50 7.29
CA VAL A 245 5.99 0.57 8.34
C VAL A 245 7.26 1.12 7.69
N PRO A 246 7.86 2.21 8.21
CA PRO A 246 9.06 2.77 7.60
C PRO A 246 10.22 1.77 7.69
N ALA A 247 11.15 1.86 6.74
CA ALA A 247 12.40 1.11 6.85
C ALA A 247 13.15 1.56 8.12
N PRO A 248 13.95 0.68 8.75
CA PRO A 248 14.67 1.05 9.94
C PRO A 248 15.54 2.29 9.74
N SER A 249 15.62 3.17 10.74
CA SER A 249 16.31 4.46 10.64
C SER A 249 17.80 4.33 10.32
N TRP A 250 18.43 3.22 10.75
CA TRP A 250 19.83 2.92 10.43
C TRP A 250 20.05 2.50 8.97
N THR A 251 18.98 2.23 8.20
CA THR A 251 19.12 2.05 6.74
C THR A 251 19.57 3.36 6.10
N TYR A 252 19.17 4.51 6.62
CA TYR A 252 19.54 5.85 6.14
C TYR A 252 20.94 6.27 6.62
N ASP A 253 21.98 5.57 6.18
CA ASP A 253 23.38 5.83 6.54
C ASP A 253 24.03 6.99 5.76
N GLY A 254 23.25 7.68 4.92
CA GLY A 254 23.70 8.77 4.05
C GLY A 254 24.26 8.30 2.70
N SER A 255 24.39 6.98 2.48
CA SER A 255 24.70 6.43 1.17
C SER A 255 23.44 6.31 0.30
N ARG A 256 23.61 6.20 -1.02
CA ARG A 256 22.48 5.99 -1.95
C ARG A 256 21.85 4.60 -1.82
N MET A 257 22.64 3.61 -1.40
CA MET A 257 22.18 2.23 -1.26
C MET A 257 21.60 1.96 0.13
N GLY A 258 22.00 2.73 1.14
CA GLY A 258 21.60 2.51 2.51
C GLY A 258 22.21 1.24 3.12
N ASN A 259 22.07 1.11 4.43
CA ASN A 259 22.49 -0.06 5.19
C ASN A 259 21.32 -1.01 5.44
N TRP A 260 21.13 -1.99 4.56
CA TRP A 260 20.05 -2.98 4.62
C TRP A 260 20.39 -4.26 5.41
N THR A 261 21.38 -4.21 6.30
CA THR A 261 21.83 -5.38 7.09
C THR A 261 20.75 -5.98 7.99
N PHE A 262 19.65 -5.29 8.28
CA PHE A 262 18.54 -5.89 9.03
C PHE A 262 17.90 -7.06 8.27
N ILE A 263 17.98 -7.06 6.93
CA ILE A 263 17.46 -8.14 6.09
C ILE A 263 18.26 -9.43 6.28
N ASP A 264 19.54 -9.34 6.68
CA ASP A 264 20.39 -10.51 6.95
C ASP A 264 19.83 -11.40 8.08
N SER A 265 18.94 -10.86 8.92
CA SER A 265 18.26 -11.61 9.98
C SER A 265 17.12 -12.50 9.46
N PHE A 266 16.70 -12.33 8.21
CA PHE A 266 15.60 -13.11 7.65
C PHE A 266 16.07 -14.48 7.16
N PRO A 267 15.30 -15.55 7.43
CA PRO A 267 15.65 -16.89 6.97
C PRO A 267 15.69 -16.89 5.44
N THR A 268 16.79 -17.41 4.88
CA THR A 268 16.93 -17.55 3.43
C THR A 268 15.87 -18.53 2.93
N VAL A 269 15.14 -18.18 1.86
CA VAL A 269 14.11 -19.04 1.28
C VAL A 269 14.75 -20.37 0.85
N PRO A 270 14.31 -21.52 1.40
CA PRO A 270 14.87 -22.83 1.05
C PRO A 270 14.79 -23.05 -0.46
N GLY A 271 15.92 -23.37 -1.09
CA GLY A 271 16.00 -23.58 -2.54
C GLY A 271 16.53 -22.40 -3.35
N THR A 272 16.67 -21.21 -2.75
CA THR A 272 17.55 -20.18 -3.33
C THR A 272 19.00 -20.56 -3.03
N PRO A 273 19.84 -20.81 -4.05
CA PRO A 273 21.21 -21.25 -3.82
C PRO A 273 21.96 -20.17 -3.03
N SER A 274 22.26 -20.47 -1.76
CA SER A 274 23.02 -19.64 -0.81
C SER A 274 24.51 -19.50 -1.21
N ASN A 275 24.82 -19.62 -2.49
CA ASN A 275 26.11 -19.21 -3.02
C ASN A 275 26.15 -17.70 -2.87
N ARG A 276 26.66 -17.26 -1.71
CA ARG A 276 27.20 -15.95 -1.44
C ARG A 276 28.27 -15.69 -2.50
N HIS A 277 27.84 -15.33 -3.71
CA HIS A 277 28.73 -14.96 -4.79
C HIS A 277 29.44 -13.68 -4.32
N PRO A 278 30.77 -13.73 -4.12
CA PRO A 278 31.51 -12.54 -3.77
C PRO A 278 31.49 -11.62 -4.99
N PHE A 279 30.65 -10.60 -4.95
CA PHE A 279 30.72 -9.39 -5.77
C PHE A 279 30.88 -9.61 -7.29
N GLY A 280 30.06 -10.49 -7.88
CA GLY A 280 29.74 -10.39 -9.30
C GLY A 280 28.74 -9.25 -9.52
N LYS A 281 28.77 -8.58 -10.67
CA LYS A 281 27.90 -7.44 -11.07
C LYS A 281 26.37 -7.65 -10.96
N SER A 282 25.92 -8.83 -10.49
CA SER A 282 24.54 -9.21 -10.21
C SER A 282 24.07 -8.89 -8.77
N GLY A 283 24.87 -8.15 -7.99
CA GLY A 283 24.58 -7.89 -6.57
C GLY A 283 23.29 -7.09 -6.30
N ASN A 284 22.90 -6.19 -7.19
CA ASN A 284 21.76 -5.28 -6.97
C ASN A 284 20.41 -6.01 -7.03
N ILE A 285 20.21 -6.88 -8.02
CA ILE A 285 18.98 -7.68 -8.17
C ILE A 285 18.69 -8.49 -6.90
N LYS A 286 19.74 -9.05 -6.29
CA LYS A 286 19.59 -9.80 -5.05
C LYS A 286 19.11 -8.90 -3.90
N LEU A 287 19.72 -7.72 -3.74
CA LEU A 287 19.35 -6.78 -2.68
C LEU A 287 17.91 -6.30 -2.84
N GLU A 288 17.47 -5.98 -4.06
CA GLU A 288 16.11 -5.52 -4.29
C GLU A 288 15.08 -6.61 -4.00
N LEU A 289 15.35 -7.86 -4.40
CA LEU A 289 14.52 -9.00 -4.03
C LEU A 289 14.48 -9.18 -2.51
N ASP A 290 15.63 -9.11 -1.84
CA ASP A 290 15.72 -9.17 -0.39
C ASP A 290 14.90 -8.05 0.29
N ILE A 291 14.84 -6.85 -0.30
CA ILE A 291 14.01 -5.71 0.14
C ILE A 291 12.51 -5.98 -0.07
N VAL A 292 12.12 -6.54 -1.22
CA VAL A 292 10.72 -6.96 -1.49
C VAL A 292 10.26 -7.97 -0.45
N MET A 293 11.12 -8.95 -0.14
CA MET A 293 10.86 -9.98 0.87
C MET A 293 10.75 -9.37 2.28
N ALA A 294 11.64 -8.43 2.60
CA ALA A 294 11.60 -7.67 3.86
C ALA A 294 10.28 -6.90 4.02
N ALA A 295 9.86 -6.19 2.97
CA ALA A 295 8.61 -5.43 2.93
C ALA A 295 7.38 -6.34 3.16
N ALA A 296 7.32 -7.48 2.47
CA ALA A 296 6.26 -8.46 2.65
C ALA A 296 6.23 -8.99 4.09
N LYS A 297 7.38 -9.40 4.61
CA LYS A 297 7.51 -9.93 5.97
C LYS A 297 7.08 -8.93 7.03
N ILE A 298 7.56 -7.68 6.98
CA ILE A 298 7.19 -6.63 7.93
C ILE A 298 5.69 -6.30 7.84
N THR A 299 5.11 -6.34 6.63
CA THR A 299 3.66 -6.16 6.48
C THR A 299 2.89 -7.25 7.23
N ILE A 300 3.32 -8.50 7.14
CA ILE A 300 2.62 -9.63 7.75
C ILE A 300 2.85 -9.71 9.27
N GLU A 301 4.10 -9.57 9.71
CA GLU A 301 4.48 -9.82 11.09
C GLU A 301 4.23 -8.60 12.00
N LYS A 302 4.24 -7.38 11.46
CA LYS A 302 4.06 -6.15 12.24
C LYS A 302 2.82 -5.38 11.84
N TYR A 303 2.67 -5.07 10.54
CA TYR A 303 1.56 -4.21 10.11
C TYR A 303 0.20 -4.88 10.37
N LEU A 304 -0.05 -6.08 9.85
CA LEU A 304 -1.36 -6.73 9.99
C LEU A 304 -1.80 -6.99 11.44
N PRO A 305 -0.94 -7.45 12.37
CA PRO A 305 -1.31 -7.61 13.77
C PRO A 305 -1.73 -6.29 14.43
N GLU A 306 -0.99 -5.22 14.20
CA GLU A 306 -1.33 -3.89 14.73
C GLU A 306 -2.63 -3.33 14.12
N VAL A 307 -2.88 -3.54 12.81
CA VAL A 307 -4.17 -3.17 12.20
C VAL A 307 -5.31 -3.99 12.81
N THR A 308 -5.12 -5.29 12.95
CA THR A 308 -6.13 -6.18 13.57
C THR A 308 -6.44 -5.76 15.00
N HIS A 309 -5.42 -5.39 15.77
CA HIS A 309 -5.59 -4.86 17.12
C HIS A 309 -6.38 -3.55 17.13
N THR A 310 -6.09 -2.64 16.19
CA THR A 310 -6.82 -1.39 15.99
C THR A 310 -8.29 -1.64 15.63
N LEU A 311 -8.56 -2.55 14.70
CA LEU A 311 -9.93 -2.91 14.29
C LEU A 311 -10.73 -3.53 15.44
N HIS A 312 -10.08 -4.38 16.25
CA HIS A 312 -10.68 -4.93 17.46
C HIS A 312 -11.04 -3.84 18.46
N ALA A 313 -10.12 -2.90 18.72
CA ALA A 313 -10.40 -1.80 19.63
C ALA A 313 -11.46 -0.84 19.08
N LEU A 314 -11.47 -0.53 17.77
CA LEU A 314 -12.53 0.23 17.13
C LEU A 314 -13.89 -0.43 17.37
N ARG A 315 -13.99 -1.74 17.17
CA ARG A 315 -15.21 -2.51 17.43
C ARG A 315 -15.66 -2.43 18.89
N LEU A 316 -14.73 -2.51 19.84
CA LEU A 316 -15.04 -2.40 21.28
C LEU A 316 -15.47 -0.98 21.68
N GLU A 317 -14.75 0.04 21.20
CA GLU A 317 -14.94 1.45 21.59
C GLU A 317 -16.17 2.08 20.95
N ILE A 318 -16.44 1.72 19.70
CA ILE A 318 -17.59 2.24 18.94
C ILE A 318 -18.85 1.42 19.25
N GLY A 319 -18.70 0.14 19.60
CA GLY A 319 -19.79 -0.79 19.88
C GLY A 319 -20.69 -1.04 18.66
N ASN A 320 -21.91 -1.56 18.89
CA ASN A 320 -22.95 -1.73 17.86
C ASN A 320 -23.54 -0.41 17.31
N ARG A 321 -22.85 0.73 17.50
CA ARG A 321 -23.34 2.01 16.97
C ARG A 321 -23.16 2.01 15.46
N SER A 322 -24.16 2.53 14.76
CA SER A 322 -24.20 2.69 13.30
C SER A 322 -23.24 3.79 12.83
N LYS A 323 -21.95 3.67 13.14
CA LYS A 323 -20.92 4.58 12.63
C LYS A 323 -20.40 4.07 11.31
N THR A 324 -20.14 5.01 10.41
CA THR A 324 -19.44 4.72 9.17
C THR A 324 -17.94 4.75 9.43
N VAL A 325 -17.28 3.62 9.23
CA VAL A 325 -15.81 3.52 9.31
C VAL A 325 -15.28 3.24 7.91
N ILE A 326 -14.39 4.12 7.44
CA ILE A 326 -13.79 4.07 6.13
C ILE A 326 -12.28 3.99 6.33
N TRP A 327 -11.65 2.97 5.76
CA TRP A 327 -10.21 2.86 5.66
C TRP A 327 -9.79 3.38 4.29
N HIS A 328 -9.00 4.45 4.24
CA HIS A 328 -8.45 4.90 2.97
C HIS A 328 -7.08 4.27 2.68
N GLY A 329 -6.82 3.95 1.42
CA GLY A 329 -5.50 3.49 0.96
C GLY A 329 -4.43 4.57 1.09
N SER A 330 -3.19 4.24 0.72
CA SER A 330 -2.10 5.23 0.67
C SER A 330 -1.88 5.75 -0.74
N PRO A 331 -1.55 7.05 -0.93
CA PRO A 331 -1.21 7.56 -2.25
C PRO A 331 0.08 6.90 -2.76
N SER A 332 0.13 6.60 -4.05
CA SER A 332 1.34 6.17 -4.74
C SER A 332 2.38 7.29 -4.77
N HIS A 333 3.64 6.98 -4.51
CA HIS A 333 4.76 7.88 -4.85
C HIS A 333 5.04 7.86 -6.35
N SER A 334 4.77 6.74 -7.02
CA SER A 334 4.96 6.61 -8.45
C SER A 334 3.71 7.06 -9.20
N THR A 335 3.80 8.25 -9.81
CA THR A 335 2.77 8.76 -10.74
C THR A 335 2.81 8.05 -12.10
N LYS A 336 3.92 7.37 -12.42
CA LYS A 336 4.14 6.75 -13.73
C LYS A 336 3.61 5.33 -13.83
N HIS A 337 3.57 4.61 -12.72
CA HIS A 337 3.22 3.19 -12.72
C HIS A 337 1.98 2.98 -11.85
N CYS A 338 0.82 2.84 -12.48
CA CYS A 338 -0.43 2.46 -11.81
C CYS A 338 -0.43 1.00 -11.35
N ASN A 339 0.63 0.26 -11.67
CA ASN A 339 0.73 -1.16 -11.47
C ASN A 339 2.10 -1.45 -10.88
N ILE A 340 2.13 -2.00 -9.67
CA ILE A 340 3.37 -2.47 -9.05
C ILE A 340 4.09 -3.47 -9.95
N PHE A 341 3.37 -4.22 -10.79
CA PHE A 341 3.95 -5.13 -11.76
C PHE A 341 4.74 -4.37 -12.82
N THR A 342 4.23 -3.24 -13.29
CA THR A 342 4.95 -2.38 -14.24
C THR A 342 6.11 -1.67 -13.54
N TYR A 343 5.89 -1.20 -12.31
CA TYR A 343 6.96 -0.62 -11.50
C TYR A 343 8.10 -1.61 -11.30
N LEU A 344 7.84 -2.77 -10.70
CA LEU A 344 8.83 -3.83 -10.51
C LEU A 344 9.41 -4.32 -11.84
N ALA A 345 8.61 -4.44 -12.91
CA ALA A 345 9.14 -4.83 -14.21
C ALA A 345 10.13 -3.80 -14.77
N ASP A 346 9.86 -2.51 -14.59
CA ASP A 346 10.71 -1.42 -15.04
C ASP A 346 11.94 -1.27 -14.14
N THR A 347 11.76 -1.28 -12.81
CA THR A 347 12.81 -1.32 -11.77
C THR A 347 13.82 -2.43 -12.07
N PHE A 348 13.33 -3.59 -12.48
CA PHE A 348 14.13 -4.78 -12.70
C PHE A 348 14.52 -5.02 -14.16
N SER A 349 14.34 -4.03 -15.04
CA SER A 349 14.72 -4.17 -16.45
C SER A 349 16.24 -4.11 -16.62
N GLU A 350 16.86 -5.18 -17.15
CA GLU A 350 18.31 -5.24 -17.41
C GLU A 350 18.82 -4.10 -18.34
N ASP A 351 17.91 -3.53 -19.14
CA ASP A 351 18.22 -2.50 -20.12
C ASP A 351 18.26 -1.08 -19.52
N GLN A 352 17.80 -0.88 -18.28
CA GLN A 352 18.03 0.38 -17.58
C GLN A 352 19.29 0.25 -16.73
N PRO A 353 20.26 1.17 -16.87
CA PRO A 353 21.34 1.25 -15.89
C PRO A 353 20.68 1.36 -14.51
N ALA A 354 21.16 0.58 -13.54
CA ALA A 354 20.70 0.53 -12.14
C ALA A 354 20.93 1.86 -11.38
N SER A 355 20.83 2.99 -12.07
CA SER A 355 21.15 4.32 -11.61
C SER A 355 19.88 5.02 -11.15
N ASP A 356 19.84 5.21 -9.84
CA ASP A 356 19.02 6.15 -9.07
C ASP A 356 17.63 5.69 -8.61
N GLU A 357 17.33 4.40 -8.64
CA GLU A 357 16.12 3.94 -7.98
C GLU A 357 16.25 3.92 -6.46
N ASP A 358 15.29 4.57 -5.81
CA ASP A 358 15.22 4.73 -4.37
C ASP A 358 14.72 3.42 -3.73
N LEU A 359 15.65 2.67 -3.13
CA LEU A 359 15.35 1.41 -2.43
C LEU A 359 14.34 1.56 -1.29
N TRP A 360 14.25 2.74 -0.67
CA TRP A 360 13.22 3.03 0.34
C TRP A 360 11.84 3.20 -0.28
N THR A 361 11.77 3.81 -1.47
CA THR A 361 10.55 3.87 -2.27
C THR A 361 10.12 2.46 -2.68
N LEU A 362 11.02 1.61 -3.16
CA LEU A 362 10.71 0.20 -3.45
C LEU A 362 10.12 -0.52 -2.23
N TYR A 363 10.80 -0.42 -1.07
CA TYR A 363 10.33 -1.01 0.18
C TYR A 363 8.94 -0.50 0.60
N TYR A 364 8.67 0.79 0.45
CA TYR A 364 7.38 1.40 0.77
C TYR A 364 6.28 0.96 -0.20
N GLU A 365 6.54 0.97 -1.50
CA GLU A 365 5.56 0.65 -2.55
C GLU A 365 5.14 -0.81 -2.52
N VAL A 366 6.08 -1.73 -2.26
CA VAL A 366 5.78 -3.15 -2.07
C VAL A 366 4.85 -3.36 -0.86
N GLN A 367 5.17 -2.74 0.27
CA GLN A 367 4.29 -2.82 1.45
C GLN A 367 2.89 -2.28 1.14
N ARG A 368 2.81 -1.10 0.51
CA ARG A 368 1.54 -0.47 0.14
C ARG A 368 0.69 -1.40 -0.73
N TYR A 369 1.29 -1.99 -1.78
CA TYR A 369 0.59 -2.93 -2.65
C TYR A 369 -0.02 -4.11 -1.87
N ILE A 370 0.79 -4.76 -1.02
CA ILE A 370 0.36 -5.89 -0.19
C ILE A 370 -0.76 -5.46 0.77
N GLN A 371 -0.60 -4.30 1.41
CA GLN A 371 -1.56 -3.75 2.36
C GLN A 371 -2.91 -3.47 1.70
N ASP A 372 -2.94 -2.73 0.59
CA ASP A 372 -4.19 -2.36 -0.07
C ASP A 372 -4.96 -3.62 -0.53
N ARG A 373 -4.26 -4.64 -1.02
CA ARG A 373 -4.85 -5.95 -1.38
C ARG A 373 -5.45 -6.67 -0.17
N ILE A 374 -4.65 -6.88 0.88
CA ILE A 374 -5.09 -7.63 2.06
C ILE A 374 -6.22 -6.88 2.78
N LEU A 375 -6.12 -5.56 2.90
CA LEU A 375 -7.11 -4.74 3.59
C LEU A 375 -8.44 -4.68 2.81
N ALA A 376 -8.42 -4.58 1.49
CA ALA A 376 -9.64 -4.65 0.69
C ALA A 376 -10.43 -5.95 0.95
N ALA A 377 -9.72 -7.06 1.19
CA ALA A 377 -10.34 -8.34 1.55
C ALA A 377 -10.71 -8.43 3.05
N LEU A 378 -9.87 -7.93 3.95
CA LEU A 378 -10.02 -8.09 5.40
C LEU A 378 -11.07 -7.15 6.01
N LEU A 379 -11.10 -5.88 5.60
CA LEU A 379 -11.87 -4.82 6.24
C LEU A 379 -13.40 -5.03 6.22
N PRO A 380 -14.02 -5.60 5.17
CA PRO A 380 -15.46 -5.89 5.17
C PRO A 380 -15.90 -6.78 6.34
N HIS A 381 -15.04 -7.68 6.83
CA HIS A 381 -15.32 -8.53 8.01
C HIS A 381 -15.45 -7.74 9.31
N TRP A 382 -14.95 -6.51 9.33
CA TRP A 382 -15.00 -5.58 10.45
C TRP A 382 -16.03 -4.47 10.24
N ASN A 383 -16.88 -4.56 9.21
CA ASN A 383 -17.80 -3.49 8.79
C ASN A 383 -17.05 -2.16 8.51
N VAL A 384 -15.85 -2.28 7.93
CA VAL A 384 -15.05 -1.14 7.50
C VAL A 384 -15.01 -1.12 5.97
N VAL A 385 -15.34 0.03 5.39
CA VAL A 385 -15.31 0.21 3.93
C VAL A 385 -13.90 0.60 3.51
N PHE A 386 -13.33 -0.08 2.52
CA PHE A 386 -12.05 0.31 1.93
C PHE A 386 -12.27 1.37 0.82
N LEU A 387 -11.56 2.48 0.89
CA LEU A 387 -11.56 3.57 -0.08
C LEU A 387 -10.16 3.66 -0.73
N PRO A 388 -9.96 3.12 -1.94
CA PRO A 388 -8.67 3.23 -2.62
C PRO A 388 -8.34 4.68 -2.97
N LEU A 389 -7.07 5.07 -2.80
CA LEU A 389 -6.56 6.40 -3.18
C LEU A 389 -5.72 6.39 -4.47
N ASP A 390 -5.54 5.23 -5.11
CA ASP A 390 -4.86 5.17 -6.41
C ASP A 390 -5.74 5.85 -7.46
N ILE A 391 -5.43 7.11 -7.71
CA ILE A 391 -6.18 8.01 -8.58
C ILE A 391 -5.45 8.22 -9.91
N ASN A 392 -4.45 7.38 -10.21
CA ASN A 392 -3.79 7.36 -11.51
C ASN A 392 -4.68 6.69 -12.58
N GLY A 393 -5.95 7.10 -12.66
CA GLY A 393 -6.65 7.12 -13.94
C GLY A 393 -6.13 8.34 -14.70
N ALA A 394 -4.91 8.26 -15.22
CA ALA A 394 -4.48 9.21 -16.24
C ALA A 394 -5.53 9.13 -17.34
N TYR A 395 -6.24 10.24 -17.55
CA TYR A 395 -7.13 10.36 -18.69
C TYR A 395 -6.21 10.46 -19.91
N GLN A 396 -5.77 9.32 -20.42
CA GLN A 396 -5.27 9.25 -21.79
C GLN A 396 -6.50 9.53 -22.66
N ASP A 397 -6.76 10.82 -22.90
CA ASP A 397 -7.64 11.28 -23.96
C ASP A 397 -6.98 10.79 -25.25
N GLY A 398 -7.33 9.55 -25.61
CA GLY A 398 -6.95 9.00 -26.89
C GLY A 398 -7.43 9.98 -27.94
N ASP A 399 -6.50 10.41 -28.78
CA ASP A 399 -6.76 11.09 -30.05
C ASP A 399 -6.70 12.63 -30.07
N LYS A 400 -5.77 13.25 -29.32
CA LYS A 400 -5.24 14.57 -29.70
C LYS A 400 -3.79 14.47 -30.13
N THR A 401 -3.61 14.03 -31.37
CA THR A 401 -2.36 14.16 -32.11
C THR A 401 -1.95 15.63 -32.19
N GLY A 402 -0.86 16.00 -31.53
CA GLY A 402 -0.11 17.21 -31.86
C GLY A 402 -0.35 18.40 -30.94
N THR A 403 0.17 18.35 -29.71
CA THR A 403 0.95 19.44 -29.11
C THR A 403 1.52 18.95 -27.78
N ASP A 404 2.84 19.01 -27.67
CA ASP A 404 3.66 18.45 -26.58
C ASP A 404 3.60 19.34 -25.32
N THR A 405 2.39 19.65 -24.84
CA THR A 405 2.22 20.26 -23.53
C THR A 405 2.06 19.14 -22.53
N SER A 406 3.09 18.91 -21.72
CA SER A 406 3.00 18.10 -20.52
C SER A 406 1.88 18.64 -19.64
N VAL A 407 0.70 18.03 -19.74
CA VAL A 407 -0.42 18.29 -18.84
C VAL A 407 0.04 17.76 -17.49
N VAL A 408 0.59 18.65 -16.66
CA VAL A 408 0.77 18.40 -15.24
C VAL A 408 -0.63 18.06 -14.73
N GLU A 409 -0.87 16.79 -14.43
CA GLU A 409 -2.11 16.40 -13.76
C GLU A 409 -2.20 17.22 -12.49
N ASP A 410 -3.11 18.17 -12.50
CA ASP A 410 -3.31 19.12 -11.43
C ASP A 410 -3.66 18.34 -10.16
N GLU A 411 -3.04 18.68 -9.03
CA GLU A 411 -3.34 18.07 -7.72
C GLU A 411 -4.85 18.15 -7.41
N ASP A 412 -5.56 19.09 -8.03
CA ASP A 412 -7.00 19.25 -8.02
C ASP A 412 -7.77 18.04 -8.60
N GLY A 413 -7.26 17.37 -9.62
CA GLY A 413 -7.90 16.20 -10.23
C GLY A 413 -7.96 15.00 -9.28
N ILE A 414 -6.84 14.72 -8.62
CA ILE A 414 -6.75 13.69 -7.57
C ILE A 414 -7.71 14.03 -6.42
N SER A 415 -7.70 15.30 -5.98
CA SER A 415 -8.56 15.77 -4.91
C SER A 415 -10.03 15.56 -5.24
N ARG A 416 -10.46 15.88 -6.47
CA ARG A 416 -11.85 15.73 -6.90
C ARG A 416 -12.33 14.29 -6.85
N ARG A 417 -11.58 13.33 -7.40
CA ARG A 417 -12.02 11.91 -7.39
C ARG A 417 -12.10 11.33 -5.99
N PHE A 418 -11.17 11.69 -5.11
CA PHE A 418 -11.25 11.30 -3.70
C PHE A 418 -12.56 11.79 -3.07
N LEU A 419 -12.92 13.05 -3.28
CA LEU A 419 -14.13 13.65 -2.71
C LEU A 419 -15.42 13.02 -3.29
N GLU A 420 -15.45 12.77 -4.60
CA GLU A 420 -16.57 12.10 -5.28
C GLU A 420 -16.75 10.66 -4.76
N ASN A 421 -15.66 9.91 -4.62
CA ASN A 421 -15.70 8.54 -4.08
C ASN A 421 -16.13 8.54 -2.61
N LEU A 422 -15.65 9.50 -1.81
CA LEU A 422 -16.07 9.65 -0.41
C LEU A 422 -17.57 9.95 -0.33
N ALA A 423 -18.07 10.89 -1.13
CA ALA A 423 -19.50 11.21 -1.17
C ALA A 423 -20.34 10.00 -1.59
N LEU A 424 -19.89 9.22 -2.57
CA LEU A 424 -20.58 8.01 -3.01
C LEU A 424 -20.63 6.93 -1.93
N ILE A 425 -19.52 6.67 -1.23
CA ILE A 425 -19.49 5.70 -0.12
C ILE A 425 -20.47 6.14 0.96
N LEU A 426 -20.44 7.42 1.35
CA LEU A 426 -21.35 7.95 2.36
C LEU A 426 -22.82 7.79 1.94
N HIS A 427 -23.14 8.09 0.69
CA HIS A 427 -24.49 7.92 0.16
C HIS A 427 -24.97 6.45 0.23
N ARG A 428 -24.13 5.51 -0.22
CA ARG A 428 -24.46 4.08 -0.22
C ARG A 428 -24.63 3.47 1.16
N MET A 429 -24.05 4.08 2.19
CA MET A 429 -24.19 3.59 3.58
C MET A 429 -25.44 4.12 4.27
N GLU A 430 -26.11 5.14 3.70
CA GLU A 430 -27.37 5.67 4.22
C GLU A 430 -28.61 5.02 3.59
N THR A 431 -28.48 4.57 2.34
CA THR A 431 -29.52 3.88 1.57
C THR A 431 -29.48 2.37 1.82
#